data_AF-A0A1H9GLM7-F1
#
_entry.id   AF-A0A1H9GLM7-F1
#
_cell.length_a   1.000
_cell.length_b   1.000
_cell.length_c   1.000
_cell.angle_alpha   90.00
_cell.angle_beta   90.00
_cell.angle_gamma   90.00
#
_symmetry.space_group_name_H-M   'P 1'
#
loop_
_entity.id
_entity.type
_entity.pdbx_description
1 polymer ?
#
loop_
_entity_poly.entity_id
_entity_poly.type
_entity_poly.pdbx_seq_one_letter_code
_entity_poly.pdbx_strand_id
1 'polypeptide(L)' 'MLRGRRHQNRAACAAPADLPARVGEGSRGFLLKNLDLSAGAPVHKLDLGVDMERILSGEVSDAFVPAMPFTFQPVP' A
#
# COMPACT_ATOMS: atom_id res chain seq x y z
N MET A 1 48.61 -20.92 17.63
CA MET A 1 47.49 -20.21 18.27
C MET A 1 46.56 -19.65 17.20
N LEU A 2 45.50 -20.38 16.82
CA LEU A 2 44.51 -19.93 15.82
C LEU A 2 43.31 -19.32 16.54
N ARG A 3 43.19 -17.98 16.54
CA ARG A 3 41.99 -17.29 17.03
C ARG A 3 40.95 -17.23 15.91
N GLY A 4 39.80 -17.84 16.17
CA GLY A 4 38.72 -18.04 15.22
C GLY A 4 38.13 -16.74 14.66
N ARG A 5 37.97 -16.70 13.34
CA ARG A 5 37.15 -15.72 12.64
C ARG A 5 35.68 -16.08 12.90
N ARG A 6 35.06 -15.45 13.90
CA ARG A 6 33.60 -15.49 14.02
C ARG A 6 33.02 -14.67 12.88
N HIS A 7 32.29 -15.36 12.02
CA HIS A 7 31.44 -14.82 10.96
C HIS A 7 30.45 -13.83 11.60
N GLN A 8 30.67 -12.52 11.41
CA GLN A 8 29.77 -11.45 11.89
C GLN A 8 28.63 -11.15 10.91
N ASN A 9 28.18 -12.12 10.11
CA ASN A 9 27.07 -11.91 9.16
C ASN A 9 25.71 -12.13 9.84
N ARG A 10 25.44 -11.38 10.92
CA ARG A 10 24.12 -11.31 11.55
C ARG A 10 23.67 -9.86 11.70
N ALA A 11 23.66 -9.14 10.60
CA ALA A 11 22.91 -7.92 10.34
C ALA A 11 22.98 -7.73 8.82
N ALA A 12 21.90 -7.65 8.04
CA ALA A 12 20.70 -6.90 8.31
C ALA A 12 19.48 -7.58 7.68
N CYS A 13 18.66 -8.22 8.51
CA CYS A 13 17.22 -8.34 8.22
C CYS A 13 16.54 -7.19 8.97
N ALA A 14 16.67 -5.98 8.44
CA ALA A 14 15.86 -4.85 8.85
C ALA A 14 15.80 -3.92 7.65
N ALA A 15 14.85 -4.17 6.74
CA ALA A 15 14.45 -3.14 5.82
C ALA A 15 13.92 -1.97 6.68
N PRO A 16 14.45 -0.75 6.53
CA PRO A 16 13.93 0.40 7.26
C PRO A 16 12.47 0.61 6.84
N ALA A 17 11.57 0.69 7.83
CA ALA A 17 10.14 0.90 7.63
C ALA A 17 9.80 2.23 6.92
N ASP A 18 10.80 3.09 6.74
CA ASP A 18 10.68 4.45 6.22
C ASP A 18 11.18 4.64 4.78
N LEU A 19 11.58 3.58 4.07
CA LEU A 19 11.78 3.74 2.63
C LEU A 19 10.41 3.99 1.97
N PRO A 20 10.21 5.12 1.25
CA PRO A 20 8.97 5.29 0.49
C PRO A 20 8.88 4.12 -0.48
N ALA A 21 7.74 3.42 -0.47
CA ALA A 21 7.49 2.40 -1.48
C ALA A 21 7.76 3.06 -2.83
N ARG A 22 8.72 2.55 -3.58
CA ARG A 22 9.05 3.08 -4.89
C ARG A 22 7.87 2.77 -5.79
N VAL A 23 6.89 3.67 -5.81
CA VAL A 23 5.87 3.65 -6.85
C VAL A 23 6.62 4.02 -8.13
N GLY A 24 6.86 3.02 -8.97
CA GLY A 24 7.56 3.21 -10.24
C GLY A 24 6.83 4.26 -11.08
N GLU A 25 7.59 5.03 -11.87
CA GLU A 25 7.01 5.96 -12.84
C GLU A 25 6.01 5.22 -13.74
N GLY A 26 4.77 5.72 -13.81
CA GLY A 26 3.66 5.11 -14.55
C GLY A 26 2.84 4.05 -13.79
N SER A 27 3.27 3.62 -12.60
CA SER A 27 2.47 2.77 -11.71
C SER A 27 1.67 3.63 -10.73
N ARG A 28 0.45 3.21 -10.39
CA ARG A 28 -0.37 3.81 -9.32
C ARG A 28 -0.41 2.87 -8.12
N GLY A 29 -0.17 3.41 -6.94
CA GLY A 29 -0.23 2.67 -5.69
C GLY A 29 -0.81 3.54 -4.58
N PHE A 30 -1.32 2.90 -3.54
CA PHE A 30 -1.71 3.57 -2.30
C PHE A 30 -0.96 2.91 -1.15
N LEU A 31 -0.56 3.71 -0.18
CA LEU A 31 0.15 3.20 0.99
C LEU A 31 -0.86 2.85 2.08
N LEU A 32 -0.86 1.58 2.52
CA LEU A 32 -1.76 1.14 3.58
C LEU A 32 -1.59 1.92 4.89
N LYS A 33 -0.36 2.41 5.17
CA LYS A 33 -0.09 3.27 6.33
C LYS A 33 -0.77 4.64 6.28
N ASN A 34 -1.21 5.08 5.10
CA ASN A 34 -1.90 6.35 4.89
C ASN A 34 -3.43 6.19 4.93
N LEU A 35 -3.95 4.97 5.16
CA LEU A 35 -5.39 4.70 5.24
C LEU A 35 -5.79 4.40 6.68
N ASP A 36 -6.94 4.93 7.10
CA ASP A 36 -7.56 4.52 8.35
C ASP A 36 -8.33 3.20 8.14
N LEU A 37 -7.79 2.12 8.71
CA LEU A 37 -8.37 0.77 8.69
C LEU A 37 -8.93 0.37 10.07
N SER A 38 -9.15 1.34 10.97
CA SER A 38 -9.71 1.08 12.28
C SER A 38 -11.17 0.62 12.20
N ALA A 39 -11.63 -0.13 13.21
CA ALA A 39 -13.01 -0.59 13.25
C ALA A 39 -13.98 0.59 13.33
N GLY A 40 -14.96 0.64 12.41
CA GLY A 40 -15.92 1.73 12.33
C GLY A 40 -15.46 2.93 11.50
N ALA A 41 -14.24 2.90 10.95
CA ALA A 41 -13.80 3.89 9.97
C ALA A 41 -14.75 3.91 8.75
N PRO A 42 -15.04 5.11 8.19
CA PRO A 42 -15.94 5.22 7.05
C PRO A 42 -15.35 4.55 5.80
N VAL A 43 -16.23 3.98 4.98
CA VAL A 43 -15.83 3.40 3.69
C VAL A 43 -15.47 4.52 2.71
N HIS A 44 -14.38 4.32 1.99
CA HIS A 44 -13.94 5.20 0.93
C HIS A 44 -13.82 4.43 -0.39
N LYS A 45 -14.00 5.13 -1.50
CA LYS A 45 -13.89 4.60 -2.87
C LYS A 45 -12.86 5.41 -3.66
N LEU A 46 -11.99 4.70 -4.38
CA LEU A 46 -11.18 5.29 -5.45
C LEU A 46 -11.96 5.17 -6.76
N ASP A 47 -12.36 6.30 -7.31
CA ASP A 47 -13.12 6.33 -8.56
C ASP A 47 -12.18 6.35 -9.77
N LEU A 48 -12.24 5.30 -10.59
CA LEU A 48 -11.39 5.11 -11.76
C LEU A 48 -12.07 5.52 -13.09
N GLY A 49 -13.35 5.89 -13.04
CA GLY A 49 -14.17 6.13 -14.23
C GLY A 49 -14.58 4.86 -14.97
N VAL A 50 -15.27 5.04 -16.10
CA VAL A 50 -15.61 3.94 -17.00
C VAL A 50 -14.33 3.50 -17.73
N ASP A 51 -14.16 2.19 -17.92
CA ASP A 51 -12.98 1.62 -18.59
C ASP A 51 -11.62 2.07 -18.01
N MET A 52 -11.59 2.42 -16.72
CA MET A 52 -10.41 2.96 -16.04
C MET A 52 -9.79 4.20 -16.73
N GLU A 53 -10.62 5.03 -17.38
CA GLU A 53 -10.20 6.23 -18.11
C GLU A 53 -9.42 7.23 -17.24
N ARG A 54 -9.61 7.20 -15.92
CA ARG A 54 -8.90 8.07 -14.99
C ARG A 54 -7.47 7.55 -14.76
N ILE A 55 -6.53 8.22 -15.41
CA ILE A 55 -5.09 7.99 -15.22
C ILE A 55 -4.66 8.62 -13.90
N LEU A 56 -4.12 7.78 -13.03
CA LEU A 56 -3.54 8.16 -11.74
C LEU A 56 -2.10 7.65 -11.71
N SER A 57 -1.21 8.31 -10.98
CA SER A 57 0.22 7.95 -10.95
C SER A 57 0.83 8.26 -9.59
N GLY A 58 1.80 7.45 -9.19
CA GLY A 58 2.44 7.61 -7.88
C GLY A 58 1.56 7.12 -6.73
N GLU A 59 1.73 7.77 -5.59
CA GLU A 59 0.97 7.52 -4.36
C GLU A 59 -0.36 8.28 -4.42
N VAL A 60 -1.49 7.58 -4.21
CA VAL A 60 -2.84 8.13 -4.48
C VAL A 60 -3.85 7.94 -3.34
N SER A 61 -3.40 7.69 -2.10
CA SER A 61 -4.31 7.54 -0.95
C SER A 61 -5.22 8.76 -0.74
N ASP A 62 -4.77 9.97 -1.10
CA ASP A 62 -5.56 11.20 -0.99
C ASP A 62 -6.70 11.29 -2.03
N ALA A 63 -6.72 10.43 -3.04
CA ALA A 63 -7.75 10.42 -4.08
C ALA A 63 -9.01 9.61 -3.70
N PHE A 64 -8.98 8.94 -2.54
CA PHE A 64 -10.12 8.21 -2.00
C PHE A 64 -11.18 9.18 -1.47
N VAL A 65 -12.44 8.95 -1.84
CA VAL A 65 -13.58 9.77 -1.38
C VAL A 65 -14.55 8.93 -0.53
N PRO A 66 -15.18 9.50 0.52
CA PRO A 66 -16.18 8.78 1.30
C PRO A 66 -17.30 8.23 0.41
N ALA A 67 -17.71 7.00 0.63
CA ALA A 67 -18.71 6.31 -0.17
C ALA A 67 -19.50 5.28 0.65
N MET A 68 -20.70 4.94 0.18
CA MET A 68 -21.44 3.80 0.73
C MET A 68 -20.78 2.48 0.29
N PRO A 69 -20.79 1.44 1.14
CA PRO A 69 -20.38 0.10 0.73
C PRO A 69 -21.21 -0.41 -0.45
N PHE A 70 -20.60 -1.16 -1.37
CA PHE A 70 -21.34 -1.76 -2.47
C PHE A 70 -22.12 -3.00 -2.01
N THR A 71 -23.27 -3.22 -2.63
CA THR A 71 -24.07 -4.43 -2.40
C THR A 71 -23.43 -5.62 -3.12
N PHE A 72 -23.19 -6.70 -2.39
CA PHE A 72 -22.73 -7.95 -3.02
C PHE A 72 -23.83 -8.55 -3.89
N GLN A 73 -23.43 -9.11 -5.04
CA GLN A 73 -24.35 -9.89 -5.84
C GLN A 73 -24.70 -11.20 -5.09
N PRO A 74 -25.98 -11.57 -4.97
CA PRO A 74 -26.37 -12.84 -4.36
C PRO A 74 -25.95 -14.02 -5.24
N VAL A 75 -25.68 -15.16 -4.62
CA VAL A 75 -25.46 -16.43 -5.33
C VAL A 75 -26.82 -16.94 -5.84
N PRO A 76 -26.93 -17.45 -7.08
CA PRO A 76 -28.15 -18.07 -7.61
C PRO A 76 -28.62 -19.27 -6.77
#